data_AF-A0A3N7JDM0-F1
#
_entry.id   AF-A0A3N7JDM0-F1
#
_cell.length_a   1.000
_cell.length_b   1.000
_cell.length_c   1.000
_cell.angle_alpha   90.00
_cell.angle_beta   90.00
_cell.angle_gamma   90.00
#
_symmetry.space_group_name_H-M   'P 1'
#
loop_
_entity.id
_entity.type
_entity.pdbx_description
1 polymer ?
#
loop_
_entity_poly.entity_id
_entity_poly.type
_entity_poly.pdbx_seq_one_letter_code
_entity_poly.pdbx_strand_id
1 'polypeptide(L)'
;LYQGATGKSYVVQTATKVVERCMHMTTEPGELMLDLTCGSGTSPFVAEQWGRRWIAIDTSRVPIALARQRLLTSCFPWYKLSQPSKGPAGGFVYERKLNRKGRDVGGLVPHVTLGSIANDEDPPKVTLVDRPEENKKITRVCGPFTVEATNQAAMSMEEDSEGASAQPQSSSPRAYLDRMIEVLRQSKSLSLPGNETLQLENVRPLADREYLHAEAVAKNGSEKTIAIAFGPEDGAIGSDYVFNAAMEAMQQGFGQLFLFGFAIQAKAREILEKMKIPTAYISMTPDVVMSDLLKTTKGSEIFSITGLPDVRQEDVEPAQHHAIERRAVVALARLLQPHI
;
A
#
# COMPACT_ATOMS: atom_id res chain seq x y z
N LEU A 1 -29.73 -17.24 -5.39
CA LEU A 1 -30.01 -16.17 -4.41
C LEU A 1 -28.74 -15.36 -4.21
N TYR A 2 -28.65 -14.18 -4.81
CA TYR A 2 -27.57 -13.22 -4.56
C TYR A 2 -27.85 -12.57 -3.20
N GLN A 3 -27.16 -13.01 -2.15
CA GLN A 3 -27.22 -12.34 -0.86
C GLN A 3 -26.21 -11.19 -0.86
N GLY A 4 -26.67 -9.99 -0.52
CA GLY A 4 -25.78 -8.87 -0.20
C GLY A 4 -24.91 -9.20 1.02
N ALA A 5 -23.81 -8.48 1.22
CA ALA A 5 -22.93 -8.71 2.35
C ALA A 5 -23.67 -8.52 3.68
N THR A 6 -23.54 -9.47 4.60
CA THR A 6 -24.01 -9.39 5.98
C THR A 6 -22.87 -8.92 6.89
N GLY A 7 -23.17 -8.13 7.93
CA GLY A 7 -22.13 -7.62 8.85
C GLY A 7 -21.11 -6.69 8.18
N LYS A 8 -21.58 -5.81 7.29
CA LYS A 8 -20.72 -4.89 6.53
C LYS A 8 -19.93 -3.97 7.46
N SER A 9 -18.63 -3.82 7.20
CA SER A 9 -17.82 -2.75 7.81
C SER A 9 -17.87 -1.44 7.01
N TYR A 10 -18.44 -1.48 5.80
CA TYR A 10 -18.60 -0.31 4.93
C TYR A 10 -19.92 -0.38 4.18
N VAL A 11 -20.58 0.78 4.00
CA VAL A 11 -21.99 0.86 3.55
C VAL A 11 -22.26 0.13 2.23
N VAL A 12 -21.36 0.26 1.25
CA VAL A 12 -21.46 -0.37 -0.07
C VAL A 12 -20.60 -1.63 -0.23
N GLN A 13 -20.17 -2.26 0.86
CA GLN A 13 -19.31 -3.45 0.79
C GLN A 13 -19.98 -4.62 0.05
N THR A 14 -19.29 -5.12 -0.97
CA THR A 14 -19.66 -6.31 -1.75
C THR A 14 -19.40 -7.59 -0.95
N ALA A 15 -20.25 -8.61 -1.14
CA ALA A 15 -20.09 -9.92 -0.52
C ALA A 15 -18.91 -10.69 -1.14
N THR A 16 -18.11 -11.35 -0.31
CA THR A 16 -16.92 -12.10 -0.74
C THR A 16 -17.26 -13.18 -1.77
N LYS A 17 -18.37 -13.90 -1.58
CA LYS A 17 -18.75 -15.03 -2.46
C LYS A 17 -19.03 -14.62 -3.91
N VAL A 18 -19.49 -13.38 -4.13
CA VAL A 18 -19.72 -12.87 -5.49
C VAL A 18 -18.38 -12.62 -6.16
N VAL A 19 -17.46 -11.92 -5.48
CA VAL A 19 -16.13 -11.61 -6.00
C VAL A 19 -15.31 -12.88 -6.22
N GLU A 20 -15.38 -13.84 -5.29
CA GLU A 20 -14.74 -15.15 -5.39
C GLU A 20 -15.15 -15.90 -6.67
N ARG A 21 -16.46 -15.93 -6.98
CA ARG A 21 -16.95 -16.59 -8.20
C ARG A 21 -16.42 -15.93 -9.46
N CYS A 22 -16.49 -14.60 -9.54
CA CYS A 22 -15.96 -13.87 -10.69
C CYS A 22 -14.47 -14.17 -10.86
N MET A 23 -13.70 -14.09 -9.77
CA MET A 23 -12.27 -14.33 -9.78
C MET A 23 -11.90 -15.74 -10.24
N HIS A 24 -12.62 -16.77 -9.75
CA HIS A 24 -12.40 -18.14 -10.19
C HIS A 24 -12.77 -18.40 -11.65
N MET A 25 -13.71 -17.64 -12.22
CA MET A 25 -14.12 -17.80 -13.62
C MET A 25 -13.18 -17.09 -14.61
N THR A 26 -12.49 -16.04 -14.17
CA THR A 26 -11.75 -15.13 -15.07
C THR A 26 -10.27 -15.02 -14.77
N THR A 27 -9.75 -15.67 -13.72
CA THR A 27 -8.34 -15.58 -13.33
C THR A 27 -7.80 -16.88 -12.77
N GLU A 28 -6.51 -17.10 -12.96
CA GLU A 28 -5.74 -18.19 -12.35
C GLU A 28 -4.95 -17.72 -11.11
N PRO A 29 -4.57 -18.64 -10.20
CA PRO A 29 -3.65 -18.32 -9.10
C PRO A 29 -2.35 -17.69 -9.62
N GLY A 30 -1.85 -16.67 -8.92
CA GLY A 30 -0.64 -15.93 -9.29
C GLY A 30 -0.83 -14.76 -10.25
N GLU A 31 -1.98 -14.67 -10.93
CA GLU A 31 -2.30 -13.53 -11.80
C GLU A 31 -2.55 -12.24 -11.00
N LEU A 32 -2.45 -11.10 -11.69
CA LEU A 32 -2.65 -9.77 -11.13
C LEU A 32 -4.10 -9.32 -11.31
N MET A 33 -4.74 -8.94 -10.20
CA MET A 33 -6.06 -8.34 -10.19
C MET A 33 -5.94 -6.83 -9.93
N LEU A 34 -6.71 -6.02 -10.67
CA LEU A 34 -6.82 -4.58 -10.47
C LEU A 34 -8.25 -4.22 -10.08
N ASP A 35 -8.41 -3.51 -8.97
CA ASP A 35 -9.68 -2.95 -8.54
C ASP A 35 -9.53 -1.44 -8.34
N LEU A 36 -10.11 -0.65 -9.26
CA LEU A 36 -10.01 0.82 -9.26
C LEU A 36 -10.95 1.50 -8.26
N THR A 37 -11.91 0.77 -7.71
CA THR A 37 -12.93 1.28 -6.79
C THR A 37 -13.13 0.29 -5.66
N CYS A 38 -12.04 -0.04 -4.96
CA CYS A 38 -12.00 -1.19 -4.09
C CYS A 38 -12.87 -1.06 -2.82
N GLY A 39 -13.27 0.15 -2.46
CA GLY A 39 -14.00 0.43 -1.23
C GLY A 39 -13.27 -0.15 -0.02
N SER A 40 -13.98 -0.88 0.84
CA SER A 40 -13.41 -1.57 2.00
C SER A 40 -12.58 -2.82 1.68
N GLY A 41 -12.16 -2.99 0.43
CA GLY A 41 -11.16 -3.98 0.04
C GLY A 41 -11.66 -5.42 -0.02
N THR A 42 -12.92 -5.66 -0.44
CA THR A 42 -13.39 -7.05 -0.64
C THR A 42 -12.59 -7.75 -1.72
N SER A 43 -12.30 -7.09 -2.84
CA SER A 43 -11.57 -7.68 -3.96
C SER A 43 -10.12 -8.04 -3.61
N PRO A 44 -9.28 -7.14 -3.06
CA PRO A 44 -7.93 -7.52 -2.65
C PRO A 44 -7.93 -8.58 -1.53
N PHE A 45 -8.91 -8.56 -0.62
CA PHE A 45 -9.05 -9.62 0.38
C PHE A 45 -9.28 -11.01 -0.25
N VAL A 46 -10.17 -11.10 -1.25
CA VAL A 46 -10.45 -12.35 -1.94
C VAL A 46 -9.26 -12.77 -2.83
N ALA A 47 -8.61 -11.81 -3.50
CA ALA A 47 -7.41 -12.05 -4.29
C ALA A 47 -6.30 -12.64 -3.42
N GLU A 48 -6.03 -12.00 -2.28
CA GLU A 48 -5.05 -12.46 -1.31
C GLU A 48 -5.38 -13.88 -0.84
N GLN A 49 -6.64 -14.17 -0.46
CA GLN A 49 -7.08 -15.49 -0.03
C GLN A 49 -6.76 -16.57 -1.07
N TRP A 50 -7.03 -16.30 -2.35
CA TRP A 50 -6.87 -17.28 -3.42
C TRP A 50 -5.52 -17.18 -4.15
N GLY A 51 -4.55 -16.46 -3.59
CA GLY A 51 -3.19 -16.40 -4.09
C GLY A 51 -3.04 -15.64 -5.42
N ARG A 52 -3.91 -14.65 -5.68
CA ARG A 52 -3.72 -13.67 -6.75
C ARG A 52 -2.91 -12.49 -6.21
N ARG A 53 -2.13 -11.87 -7.06
CA ARG A 53 -1.55 -10.55 -6.80
C ARG A 53 -2.65 -9.51 -6.99
N TRP A 54 -2.57 -8.38 -6.30
CA TRP A 54 -3.62 -7.36 -6.40
C TRP A 54 -3.05 -5.95 -6.35
N ILE A 55 -3.74 -5.05 -7.04
CA ILE A 55 -3.65 -3.59 -6.90
C ILE A 55 -5.06 -3.12 -6.62
N ALA A 56 -5.23 -2.35 -5.56
CA ALA A 56 -6.52 -1.83 -5.13
C ALA A 56 -6.40 -0.31 -4.95
N ILE A 57 -7.36 0.41 -5.53
CA ILE A 57 -7.39 1.88 -5.56
C ILE A 57 -8.78 2.32 -5.13
N ASP A 58 -8.84 3.43 -4.40
CA ASP A 58 -10.06 4.14 -4.08
C ASP A 58 -9.71 5.63 -3.90
N THR A 59 -10.69 6.50 -4.09
CA THR A 59 -10.48 7.95 -3.98
C THR A 59 -10.50 8.43 -2.54
N SER A 60 -11.17 7.70 -1.64
CA SER A 60 -11.38 8.14 -0.26
C SER A 60 -10.45 7.44 0.73
N ARG A 61 -9.88 8.23 1.65
CA ARG A 61 -9.01 7.72 2.72
C ARG A 61 -9.70 6.72 3.66
N VAL A 62 -11.01 6.89 3.87
CA VAL A 62 -11.79 6.05 4.79
C VAL A 62 -11.91 4.58 4.33
N PRO A 63 -12.41 4.28 3.11
CA PRO A 63 -12.43 2.90 2.60
C PRO A 63 -11.04 2.29 2.49
N ILE A 64 -10.01 3.05 2.10
CA ILE A 64 -8.62 2.56 2.07
C ILE A 64 -8.14 2.17 3.47
N ALA A 65 -8.40 2.98 4.50
CA ALA A 65 -8.06 2.64 5.88
C ALA A 65 -8.74 1.34 6.34
N LEU A 66 -10.02 1.18 6.00
CA LEU A 66 -10.78 -0.04 6.30
C LEU A 66 -10.25 -1.26 5.55
N ALA A 67 -9.94 -1.13 4.25
CA ALA A 67 -9.36 -2.17 3.42
C ALA A 67 -8.00 -2.63 4.00
N ARG A 68 -7.16 -1.67 4.36
CA ARG A 68 -5.86 -1.91 4.98
C ARG A 68 -5.97 -2.62 6.32
N GLN A 69 -6.82 -2.12 7.22
CA GLN A 69 -7.06 -2.77 8.51
C GLN A 69 -7.56 -4.20 8.30
N ARG A 70 -8.49 -4.40 7.36
CA ARG A 70 -9.03 -5.72 7.04
C ARG A 70 -7.94 -6.67 6.57
N LEU A 71 -7.09 -6.26 5.64
CA LEU A 71 -5.99 -7.10 5.15
C LEU A 71 -4.97 -7.43 6.27
N LEU A 72 -4.58 -6.44 7.08
CA LEU A 72 -3.59 -6.63 8.15
C LEU A 72 -4.07 -7.51 9.31
N THR A 73 -5.37 -7.51 9.58
CA THR A 73 -5.95 -8.27 10.71
C THR A 73 -6.53 -9.63 10.30
N SER A 74 -6.56 -9.93 9.01
CA SER A 74 -7.12 -11.17 8.51
C SER A 74 -6.11 -12.30 8.48
N CYS A 75 -6.59 -13.50 8.80
CA CYS A 75 -5.87 -14.75 8.60
C CYS A 75 -6.48 -15.49 7.40
N PHE A 76 -5.62 -16.01 6.55
CA PHE A 76 -5.97 -16.76 5.36
C PHE A 76 -5.57 -18.22 5.51
N PRO A 77 -6.31 -19.15 4.88
CA PRO A 77 -5.87 -20.54 4.79
C PRO A 77 -4.57 -20.65 3.97
N TRP A 78 -3.74 -21.61 4.35
CA TRP A 78 -2.58 -22.02 3.55
C TRP A 78 -2.95 -23.21 2.67
N TYR A 79 -3.01 -23.01 1.35
CA TYR A 79 -3.27 -24.09 0.41
C TYR A 79 -1.98 -24.81 0.00
N LYS A 80 -2.02 -26.13 -0.13
CA LYS A 80 -0.90 -26.91 -0.64
C LYS A 80 -0.65 -26.53 -2.10
N LEU A 81 0.60 -26.21 -2.41
CA LEU A 81 1.04 -25.83 -3.75
C LEU A 81 1.45 -27.06 -4.53
N SER A 82 1.09 -27.10 -5.82
CA SER A 82 1.53 -28.16 -6.74
C SER A 82 3.01 -28.00 -7.08
N GLN A 83 3.45 -26.76 -7.36
CA GLN A 83 4.85 -26.40 -7.57
C GLN A 83 5.29 -25.36 -6.53
N PRO A 84 5.84 -25.77 -5.37
CA PRO A 84 6.18 -24.86 -4.28
C PRO A 84 7.15 -23.73 -4.68
N SER A 85 8.08 -23.98 -5.61
CA SER A 85 9.07 -22.99 -6.07
C SER A 85 8.46 -21.80 -6.81
N LYS A 86 7.27 -21.94 -7.39
CA LYS A 86 6.56 -20.87 -8.12
C LYS A 86 5.49 -20.16 -7.27
N GLY A 87 5.36 -20.53 -6.00
CA GLY A 87 4.30 -20.00 -5.14
C GLY A 87 2.89 -20.33 -5.68
N PRO A 88 1.88 -19.48 -5.43
CA PRO A 88 0.52 -19.68 -5.94
C PRO A 88 0.42 -19.84 -7.45
N ALA A 89 1.29 -19.20 -8.24
CA ALA A 89 1.33 -19.35 -9.70
C ALA A 89 1.65 -20.78 -10.16
N GLY A 90 2.24 -21.60 -9.29
CA GLY A 90 2.47 -23.02 -9.51
C GLY A 90 1.20 -23.89 -9.41
N GLY A 91 0.05 -23.29 -9.06
CA GLY A 91 -1.21 -23.97 -8.87
C GLY A 91 -1.36 -24.65 -7.50
N PHE A 92 -2.58 -25.08 -7.20
CA PHE A 92 -2.92 -25.75 -5.94
C PHE A 92 -3.09 -27.27 -6.13
N VAL A 93 -2.91 -28.01 -5.04
CA VAL A 93 -3.18 -29.45 -5.00
C VAL A 93 -4.66 -29.70 -4.73
N TYR A 94 -5.26 -30.61 -5.50
CA TYR A 94 -6.64 -31.04 -5.34
C TYR A 94 -6.66 -32.56 -5.14
N GLU A 95 -7.34 -33.01 -4.10
CA GLU A 95 -7.46 -34.43 -3.77
C GLU A 95 -8.94 -34.84 -3.76
N ARG A 96 -9.22 -36.10 -4.11
CA ARG A 96 -10.55 -36.68 -3.91
C ARG A 96 -10.69 -37.10 -2.44
N LYS A 97 -11.74 -36.63 -1.79
CA LYS A 97 -12.03 -36.97 -0.39
C LYS A 97 -13.51 -37.24 -0.23
N LEU A 98 -13.85 -38.32 0.44
CA LEU A 98 -15.21 -38.67 0.82
C LEU A 98 -15.40 -38.41 2.31
N ASN A 99 -16.56 -37.87 2.68
CA ASN A 99 -16.95 -37.79 4.08
C ASN A 99 -17.45 -39.16 4.59
N ARG A 100 -17.72 -39.29 5.90
CA ARG A 100 -18.28 -40.50 6.52
C ARG A 100 -19.63 -40.96 5.92
N LYS A 101 -20.31 -40.08 5.19
CA LYS A 101 -21.60 -40.33 4.52
C LYS A 101 -21.43 -40.63 3.01
N GLY A 102 -20.19 -40.83 2.54
CA GLY A 102 -19.88 -41.16 1.14
C GLY A 102 -20.03 -40.00 0.15
N ARG A 103 -20.10 -38.73 0.59
CA ARG A 103 -20.17 -37.56 -0.31
C ARG A 103 -18.79 -36.97 -0.59
N ASP A 104 -18.54 -36.56 -1.83
CA ASP A 104 -17.31 -35.88 -2.22
C ASP A 104 -17.21 -34.49 -1.57
N VAL A 105 -16.21 -34.34 -0.70
CA VAL A 105 -15.83 -33.09 -0.03
C VAL A 105 -14.48 -32.55 -0.51
N GLY A 106 -13.76 -33.34 -1.30
CA GLY A 106 -12.50 -32.95 -1.92
C GLY A 106 -12.67 -32.03 -3.13
N GLY A 107 -11.53 -31.68 -3.71
CA GLY A 107 -11.43 -30.85 -4.91
C GLY A 107 -11.55 -31.63 -6.21
N LEU A 108 -11.23 -32.93 -6.22
CA LEU A 108 -11.46 -33.79 -7.38
C LEU A 108 -12.77 -34.55 -7.21
N VAL A 109 -13.75 -34.26 -8.06
CA VAL A 109 -15.09 -34.85 -8.02
C VAL A 109 -15.39 -35.56 -9.34
N PRO A 110 -15.96 -36.78 -9.32
CA PRO A 110 -16.39 -37.45 -10.54
C PRO A 110 -17.58 -36.71 -11.17
N HIS A 111 -17.47 -36.39 -12.45
CA HIS A 111 -18.57 -35.84 -13.23
C HIS A 111 -19.40 -36.98 -13.82
N VAL A 112 -20.36 -37.46 -13.02
CA VAL A 112 -21.25 -38.55 -13.41
C VAL A 112 -22.24 -38.03 -14.44
N THR A 113 -22.22 -38.61 -15.63
CA THR A 113 -23.16 -38.34 -16.72
C THR A 113 -24.08 -39.54 -16.96
N LEU A 114 -25.22 -39.32 -17.60
CA LEU A 114 -26.11 -40.43 -18.00
C LEU A 114 -25.38 -41.47 -18.87
N GLY A 115 -24.47 -41.02 -19.74
CA GLY A 115 -23.63 -41.90 -20.55
C GLY A 115 -22.72 -42.80 -19.73
N SER A 116 -22.02 -42.25 -18.73
CA SER A 116 -21.15 -43.05 -17.85
C SER A 116 -21.92 -44.12 -17.07
N ILE A 117 -23.18 -43.84 -16.69
CA ILE A 117 -24.03 -44.82 -16.02
C ILE A 117 -24.53 -45.89 -17.00
N ALA A 118 -24.91 -45.49 -18.22
CA ALA A 118 -25.47 -46.40 -19.21
C ALA A 118 -24.43 -47.38 -19.77
N ASN A 119 -23.16 -46.97 -19.86
CA ASN A 119 -22.07 -47.75 -20.43
C ASN A 119 -21.16 -48.42 -19.38
N ASP A 120 -21.44 -48.25 -18.09
CA ASP A 120 -20.58 -48.72 -16.98
C ASP A 120 -19.12 -48.22 -17.11
N GLU A 121 -18.97 -46.95 -17.51
CA GLU A 121 -17.68 -46.29 -17.72
C GLU A 121 -17.27 -45.47 -16.49
N ASP A 122 -15.96 -45.44 -16.20
CA ASP A 122 -15.41 -44.59 -15.15
C ASP A 122 -15.63 -43.10 -15.49
N PRO A 123 -16.34 -42.33 -14.63
CA PRO A 123 -16.67 -40.94 -14.94
C PRO A 123 -15.42 -40.05 -14.93
N PRO A 124 -15.31 -39.09 -15.86
CA PRO A 124 -14.20 -38.16 -15.88
C PRO A 124 -14.20 -37.31 -14.61
N LYS A 125 -13.00 -37.01 -14.09
CA LYS A 125 -12.83 -36.21 -12.86
C LYS A 125 -12.74 -34.74 -13.22
N VAL A 126 -13.45 -33.90 -12.47
CA VAL A 126 -13.41 -32.44 -12.60
C VAL A 126 -12.81 -31.84 -11.33
N THR A 127 -11.95 -30.84 -11.53
CA THR A 127 -11.35 -30.08 -10.44
C THR A 127 -12.26 -28.92 -10.05
N LEU A 128 -12.65 -28.87 -8.78
CA LEU A 128 -13.36 -27.76 -8.18
C LEU A 128 -12.36 -26.74 -7.64
N VAL A 129 -12.24 -25.61 -8.34
CA VAL A 129 -11.25 -24.56 -8.06
C VAL A 129 -11.39 -23.93 -6.67
N ASP A 130 -12.58 -23.98 -6.07
CA ASP A 130 -12.90 -23.48 -4.74
C ASP A 130 -12.60 -24.47 -3.60
N ARG A 131 -12.07 -25.67 -3.91
CA ARG A 131 -11.74 -26.72 -2.92
C ARG A 131 -10.31 -27.25 -3.02
N PRO A 132 -9.28 -26.38 -3.00
CA PRO A 132 -7.90 -26.83 -2.88
C PRO A 132 -7.63 -27.44 -1.50
N GLU A 133 -6.58 -28.24 -1.43
CA GLU A 133 -6.17 -28.89 -0.20
C GLU A 133 -5.53 -27.90 0.78
N GLU A 134 -6.11 -27.79 1.97
CA GLU A 134 -5.67 -26.86 3.02
C GLU A 134 -4.68 -27.52 4.00
N ASN A 135 -3.59 -26.82 4.31
CA ASN A 135 -2.68 -27.16 5.40
C ASN A 135 -3.05 -26.37 6.66
N LYS A 136 -3.85 -26.99 7.54
CA LYS A 136 -4.33 -26.40 8.79
C LYS A 136 -3.24 -26.12 9.84
N LYS A 137 -2.00 -26.60 9.63
CA LYS A 137 -0.88 -26.33 10.54
C LYS A 137 -0.29 -24.94 10.34
N ILE A 138 -0.58 -24.29 9.21
CA ILE A 138 -0.01 -23.01 8.83
C ILE A 138 -1.14 -22.01 8.71
N THR A 139 -1.10 -20.98 9.56
CA THR A 139 -1.95 -19.80 9.41
C THR A 139 -1.20 -18.79 8.55
N ARG A 140 -1.81 -18.37 7.44
CA ARG A 140 -1.23 -17.34 6.56
C ARG A 140 -1.76 -15.98 6.95
N VAL A 141 -0.91 -14.97 6.95
CA VAL A 141 -1.30 -13.56 7.00
C VAL A 141 -1.15 -12.94 5.62
N CYS A 142 -1.70 -11.74 5.42
CA CYS A 142 -1.52 -11.00 4.17
C CYS A 142 -0.03 -10.88 3.83
N GLY A 143 0.33 -11.09 2.57
CA GLY A 143 1.68 -10.79 2.08
C GLY A 143 2.05 -9.31 2.29
N PRO A 144 3.34 -8.96 2.19
CA PRO A 144 3.77 -7.56 2.29
C PRO A 144 3.13 -6.73 1.18
N PHE A 145 2.61 -5.56 1.54
CA PHE A 145 2.01 -4.61 0.60
C PHE A 145 2.29 -3.18 1.04
N THR A 146 2.28 -2.26 0.08
CA THR A 146 2.43 -0.82 0.31
C THR A 146 1.09 -0.14 0.07
N VAL A 147 0.81 0.92 0.83
CA VAL A 147 -0.33 1.81 0.58
C VAL A 147 0.24 3.17 0.23
N GLU A 148 -0.04 3.63 -0.98
CA GLU A 148 0.39 4.92 -1.50
C GLU A 148 -0.84 5.77 -1.78
N ALA A 149 -0.73 7.08 -1.50
CA ALA A 149 -1.74 8.05 -1.92
C ALA A 149 -1.20 8.75 -3.17
N THR A 150 -2.02 8.83 -4.22
CA THR A 150 -1.70 9.71 -5.35
C THR A 150 -1.74 11.14 -4.87
N ASN A 151 -0.65 11.87 -5.10
CA ASN A 151 -0.56 13.31 -4.84
C ASN A 151 -1.78 13.99 -5.47
N GLN A 152 -2.65 14.58 -4.66
CA GLN A 152 -3.55 15.59 -5.21
C GLN A 152 -2.63 16.68 -5.76
N ALA A 153 -2.67 16.88 -7.07
CA ALA A 153 -2.10 18.08 -7.63
C ALA A 153 -2.77 19.22 -6.87
N ALA A 154 -1.98 20.06 -6.20
CA ALA A 154 -2.52 21.24 -5.55
C ALA A 154 -3.37 21.95 -6.60
N MET A 155 -4.68 22.03 -6.35
CA MET A 155 -5.57 22.87 -7.14
C MET A 155 -4.95 24.27 -7.05
N SER A 156 -4.33 24.74 -8.13
CA SER A 156 -4.14 26.18 -8.31
C SER A 156 -5.54 26.77 -8.22
N MET A 157 -5.77 27.67 -7.26
CA MET A 157 -7.07 28.33 -7.04
C MET A 157 -7.39 29.33 -8.16
N GLU A 158 -7.34 28.89 -9.42
CA GLU A 158 -7.87 29.62 -10.56
C GLU A 158 -8.60 28.61 -11.46
N GLU A 159 -9.89 28.92 -11.66
CA GLU A 159 -10.91 28.29 -12.49
C GLU A 159 -11.88 27.31 -11.81
N ASP A 160 -13.11 27.81 -11.73
CA ASP A 160 -14.31 27.23 -11.15
C ASP A 160 -14.64 25.82 -11.66
N SER A 161 -14.91 24.91 -10.72
CA SER A 161 -15.84 23.81 -10.97
C SER A 161 -16.77 23.64 -9.78
N GLU A 162 -17.98 24.20 -9.89
CA GLU A 162 -19.10 23.88 -9.00
C GLU A 162 -19.45 22.39 -9.17
N GLY A 163 -19.18 21.55 -8.16
CA GLY A 163 -19.69 20.18 -8.18
C GLY A 163 -18.94 19.10 -7.40
N ALA A 164 -17.87 19.39 -6.66
CA ALA A 164 -17.23 18.38 -5.80
C ALA A 164 -17.75 18.50 -4.36
N SER A 165 -18.45 17.47 -3.88
CA SER A 165 -18.92 17.38 -2.50
C SER A 165 -17.74 17.52 -1.53
N ALA A 166 -17.71 18.65 -0.82
CA ALA A 166 -16.73 18.94 0.20
C ALA A 166 -16.76 17.84 1.28
N GLN A 167 -15.64 17.14 1.46
CA GLN A 167 -15.35 16.52 2.75
C GLN A 167 -15.32 17.63 3.81
N PRO A 168 -15.73 17.36 5.06
CA PRO A 168 -15.68 18.37 6.11
C PRO A 168 -14.22 18.77 6.36
N GLN A 169 -13.77 19.86 5.71
CA GLN A 169 -12.58 20.61 6.08
C GLN A 169 -12.86 21.28 7.42
N SER A 170 -12.39 20.69 8.52
CA SER A 170 -12.47 21.31 9.84
C SER A 170 -11.19 21.19 10.67
N SER A 171 -10.02 21.11 10.04
CA SER A 171 -8.77 21.45 10.72
C SER A 171 -8.21 22.76 10.18
N SER A 172 -8.08 23.75 11.06
CA SER A 172 -7.27 24.93 10.78
C SER A 172 -5.86 24.51 10.37
N PRO A 173 -5.17 25.23 9.45
CA PRO A 173 -3.79 24.90 9.07
C PRO A 173 -2.84 24.78 10.27
N ARG A 174 -3.11 25.54 11.34
CA ARG A 174 -2.40 25.46 12.62
C ARG A 174 -2.55 24.10 13.31
N ALA A 175 -3.76 23.54 13.33
CA ALA A 175 -4.01 22.24 13.95
C ALA A 175 -3.25 21.11 13.22
N TYR A 176 -3.12 21.19 11.89
CA TYR A 176 -2.28 20.27 11.12
C TYR A 176 -0.81 20.36 11.57
N LEU A 177 -0.24 21.57 11.61
CA LEU A 177 1.15 21.79 12.01
C LEU A 177 1.43 21.32 13.45
N ASP A 178 0.53 21.62 14.39
CA ASP A 178 0.67 21.19 15.79
C ASP A 178 0.67 19.66 15.92
N ARG A 179 -0.23 18.97 15.19
CA ARG A 179 -0.25 17.50 15.11
C ARG A 179 1.08 16.97 14.55
N MET A 180 1.57 17.58 13.48
CA MET A 180 2.81 17.14 12.82
C MET A 180 4.03 17.25 13.73
N ILE A 181 4.15 18.36 14.45
CA ILE A 181 5.22 18.58 15.42
C ILE A 181 5.13 17.55 16.56
N GLU A 182 3.93 17.22 17.01
CA GLU A 182 3.72 16.22 18.05
C GLU A 182 4.09 14.80 17.58
N VAL A 183 3.77 14.43 16.34
CA VAL A 183 4.18 13.15 15.76
C VAL A 183 5.71 13.06 15.63
N LEU A 184 6.39 14.16 15.27
CA LEU A 184 7.86 14.20 15.29
C LEU A 184 8.43 14.03 16.70
N ARG A 185 7.83 14.64 17.73
CA ARG A 185 8.25 14.45 19.13
C ARG A 185 8.10 13.01 19.60
N GLN A 186 7.08 12.30 19.13
CA GLN A 186 6.81 10.91 19.52
C GLN A 186 7.71 9.92 18.80
N SER A 187 7.96 10.12 17.50
CA SER A 187 8.78 9.21 16.68
C SER A 187 10.27 9.25 17.04
N LYS A 188 10.82 10.44 17.39
CA LYS A 188 12.22 10.69 17.81
C LYS A 188 13.34 10.18 16.88
N SER A 189 12.99 9.50 15.79
CA SER A 189 13.89 8.81 14.90
C SER A 189 13.38 8.94 13.47
N LEU A 190 14.28 9.20 12.54
CA LEU A 190 14.02 9.29 11.11
C LEU A 190 14.94 8.33 10.38
N SER A 191 14.40 7.54 9.45
CA SER A 191 15.21 6.69 8.58
C SER A 191 15.75 7.51 7.40
N LEU A 192 17.07 7.62 7.32
CA LEU A 192 17.81 8.26 6.23
C LEU A 192 18.19 7.23 5.14
N PRO A 193 18.50 7.67 3.91
CA PRO A 193 18.96 6.78 2.85
C PRO A 193 20.29 6.14 3.27
N GLY A 194 20.48 4.85 2.97
CA GLY A 194 21.67 4.10 3.41
C GLY A 194 21.50 3.33 4.73
N ASN A 195 20.27 3.18 5.23
CA ASN A 195 19.94 2.46 6.47
C ASN A 195 20.50 3.14 7.74
N GLU A 196 20.71 4.46 7.68
CA GLU A 196 21.09 5.27 8.82
C GLU A 196 19.84 5.80 9.54
N THR A 197 19.83 5.79 10.87
CA THR A 197 18.72 6.35 11.66
C THR A 197 19.18 7.65 12.32
N LEU A 198 18.53 8.76 11.99
CA LEU A 198 18.77 10.05 12.62
C LEU A 198 17.90 10.18 13.88
N GLN A 199 18.52 10.35 15.04
CA GLN A 199 17.80 10.66 16.27
C GLN A 199 17.61 12.17 16.42
N LEU A 200 16.35 12.57 16.66
CA LEU A 200 15.96 13.95 16.91
C LEU A 200 15.82 14.18 18.41
N GLU A 201 16.53 15.18 18.92
CA GLU A 201 16.37 15.69 20.28
C GLU A 201 15.82 17.14 20.25
N ASN A 202 15.09 17.50 21.31
CA ASN A 202 14.64 18.87 21.56
C ASN A 202 13.84 19.52 20.42
N VAL A 203 12.82 18.82 19.89
CA VAL A 203 11.93 19.35 18.84
C VAL A 203 11.06 20.48 19.40
N ARG A 204 11.29 21.71 18.92
CA ARG A 204 10.59 22.93 19.34
C ARG A 204 9.89 23.61 18.17
N PRO A 205 8.66 24.12 18.36
CA PRO A 205 8.00 24.93 17.34
C PRO A 205 8.71 26.28 17.19
N LEU A 206 8.84 26.75 15.95
CA LEU A 206 9.29 28.11 15.66
C LEU A 206 8.05 28.98 15.47
N ALA A 207 7.89 29.99 16.32
CA ALA A 207 6.85 31.01 16.15
C ALA A 207 7.33 32.10 15.18
N ASP A 208 6.39 32.74 14.49
CA ASP A 208 6.61 33.93 13.64
C ASP A 208 7.51 33.71 12.42
N ARG A 209 7.41 32.54 11.80
CA ARG A 209 8.12 32.16 10.57
C ARG A 209 7.12 31.79 9.48
N GLU A 210 7.49 32.05 8.23
CA GLU A 210 6.60 31.85 7.09
C GLU A 210 6.72 30.44 6.50
N TYR A 211 7.95 29.90 6.42
CA TYR A 211 8.19 28.58 5.82
C TYR A 211 8.74 27.55 6.80
N LEU A 212 9.40 27.97 7.89
CA LEU A 212 9.96 27.08 8.91
C LEU A 212 8.98 26.88 10.06
N HIS A 213 8.76 25.64 10.49
CA HIS A 213 7.76 25.35 11.53
C HIS A 213 8.35 24.84 12.83
N ALA A 214 9.49 24.14 12.76
CA ALA A 214 10.14 23.60 13.94
C ALA A 214 11.67 23.57 13.80
N GLU A 215 12.34 23.56 14.94
CA GLU A 215 13.77 23.28 15.07
C GLU A 215 13.98 21.99 15.86
N ALA A 216 15.06 21.29 15.58
CA ALA A 216 15.50 20.14 16.36
C ALA A 216 17.03 20.06 16.38
N VAL A 217 17.56 19.19 17.24
CA VAL A 217 18.99 18.86 17.29
C VAL A 217 19.17 17.43 16.79
N ALA A 218 19.98 17.26 15.74
CA ALA A 218 20.32 15.97 15.18
C ALA A 218 21.52 15.36 15.90
N LYS A 219 21.40 14.10 16.34
CA LYS A 219 22.46 13.38 17.07
C LYS A 219 23.17 12.34 16.19
N ASN A 220 23.90 12.80 15.17
CA ASN A 220 24.75 11.94 14.32
C ASN A 220 26.23 12.40 14.38
N GLY A 221 26.85 12.30 15.56
CA GLY A 221 28.28 12.59 15.76
C GLY A 221 28.68 14.08 15.76
N SER A 222 27.82 14.98 15.27
CA SER A 222 27.93 16.43 15.44
C SER A 222 26.57 16.99 15.85
N GLU A 223 26.50 17.73 16.96
CA GLU A 223 25.31 18.49 17.36
C GLU A 223 25.07 19.61 16.35
N LYS A 224 24.22 19.35 15.36
CA LYS A 224 23.79 20.36 14.38
C LYS A 224 22.34 20.70 14.63
N THR A 225 22.05 22.00 14.65
CA THR A 225 20.68 22.51 14.63
C THR A 225 20.10 22.30 13.25
N ILE A 226 18.95 21.64 13.20
CA ILE A 226 18.22 21.35 11.97
C ILE A 226 16.91 22.14 11.95
N ALA A 227 16.58 22.66 10.78
CA ALA A 227 15.29 23.29 10.51
C ALA A 227 14.33 22.26 9.92
N ILE A 228 13.06 22.35 10.30
CA ILE A 228 11.99 21.47 9.85
C ILE A 228 10.89 22.33 9.21
N ALA A 229 10.55 22.00 7.97
CA ALA A 229 9.43 22.59 7.23
C ALA A 229 8.45 21.48 6.85
N PHE A 230 7.17 21.81 6.85
CA PHE A 230 6.06 20.89 6.57
C PHE A 230 5.32 21.40 5.34
N GLY A 231 5.24 20.56 4.31
CA GLY A 231 4.45 20.81 3.14
C GLY A 231 2.95 20.86 3.45
N PRO A 232 2.16 21.31 2.46
CA PRO A 232 0.71 21.38 2.59
C PRO A 232 0.10 19.98 2.87
N GLU A 233 -1.03 19.96 3.58
CA GLU A 233 -1.77 18.72 3.91
C GLU A 233 -2.33 18.04 2.64
N ASP A 234 -2.80 18.85 1.68
CA ASP A 234 -3.52 18.38 0.48
C ASP A 234 -2.71 18.59 -0.83
N GLY A 235 -1.37 18.56 -0.79
CA GLY A 235 -0.60 18.84 -2.00
C GLY A 235 0.89 18.52 -1.98
N ALA A 236 1.51 18.69 -3.14
CA ALA A 236 2.95 18.54 -3.31
C ALA A 236 3.71 19.82 -2.99
N ILE A 237 4.89 19.67 -2.39
CA ILE A 237 5.83 20.77 -2.18
C ILE A 237 6.33 21.26 -3.55
N GLY A 238 6.09 22.56 -3.83
CA GLY A 238 6.53 23.23 -5.04
C GLY A 238 7.95 23.80 -4.96
N SER A 239 8.52 24.20 -6.10
CA SER A 239 9.88 24.74 -6.19
C SER A 239 10.09 25.99 -5.33
N ASP A 240 9.09 26.86 -5.32
CA ASP A 240 9.18 28.17 -4.66
C ASP A 240 9.19 28.00 -3.14
N TYR A 241 8.40 27.04 -2.64
CA TYR A 241 8.39 26.66 -1.23
C TYR A 241 9.75 26.11 -0.78
N VAL A 242 10.36 25.21 -1.57
CA VAL A 242 11.70 24.68 -1.28
C VAL A 242 12.74 25.80 -1.23
N PHE A 243 12.70 26.71 -2.21
CA PHE A 243 13.65 27.80 -2.32
C PHE A 243 13.54 28.77 -1.13
N ASN A 244 12.32 29.22 -0.82
CA ASN A 244 12.06 30.16 0.28
C ASN A 244 12.40 29.56 1.64
N ALA A 245 12.00 28.30 1.90
CA ALA A 245 12.31 27.60 3.13
C ALA A 245 13.83 27.45 3.35
N ALA A 246 14.58 27.12 2.29
CA ALA A 246 16.03 26.98 2.37
C ALA A 246 16.75 28.33 2.55
N MET A 247 16.25 29.41 1.92
CA MET A 247 16.79 30.75 2.15
C MET A 247 16.55 31.23 3.58
N GLU A 248 15.35 31.02 4.11
CA GLU A 248 15.02 31.34 5.50
C GLU A 248 15.89 30.53 6.47
N ALA A 249 16.08 29.23 6.22
CA ALA A 249 16.94 28.38 7.04
C ALA A 249 18.41 28.84 7.03
N MET A 250 18.91 29.27 5.87
CA MET A 250 20.27 29.78 5.72
C MET A 250 20.46 31.10 6.47
N GLN A 251 19.50 32.02 6.40
CA GLN A 251 19.57 33.32 7.10
C GLN A 251 19.58 33.15 8.62
N GLN A 252 18.92 32.13 9.14
CA GLN A 252 18.89 31.83 10.57
C GLN A 252 20.09 30.99 11.05
N GLY A 253 20.98 30.59 10.14
CA GLY A 253 22.19 29.84 10.50
C GLY A 253 21.95 28.37 10.83
N PHE A 254 20.87 27.76 10.36
CA PHE A 254 20.66 26.31 10.51
C PHE A 254 21.67 25.53 9.65
N GLY A 255 22.11 24.37 10.15
CA GLY A 255 23.10 23.54 9.46
C GLY A 255 22.51 22.62 8.38
N GLN A 256 21.21 22.32 8.48
CA GLN A 256 20.49 21.41 7.57
C GLN A 256 18.99 21.71 7.59
N LEU A 257 18.30 21.49 6.47
CA LEU A 257 16.85 21.62 6.33
C LEU A 257 16.22 20.26 5.99
N PHE A 258 15.16 19.89 6.72
CA PHE A 258 14.31 18.76 6.40
C PHE A 258 12.93 19.23 5.97
N LEU A 259 12.54 18.84 4.76
CA LEU A 259 11.23 19.10 4.18
C LEU A 259 10.37 17.85 4.32
N PHE A 260 9.33 17.92 5.15
CA PHE A 260 8.36 16.85 5.33
C PHE A 260 7.14 17.12 4.48
N GLY A 261 6.68 16.16 3.69
CA GLY A 261 5.41 16.30 2.99
C GLY A 261 4.98 14.99 2.35
N PHE A 262 3.70 14.89 1.97
CA PHE A 262 3.20 13.71 1.26
C PHE A 262 3.81 13.57 -0.13
N ALA A 263 4.22 14.70 -0.71
CA ALA A 263 4.68 14.76 -2.08
C ALA A 263 5.64 15.92 -2.33
N ILE A 264 6.47 15.77 -3.36
CA ILE A 264 7.32 16.83 -3.90
C ILE A 264 7.24 16.84 -5.43
N GLN A 265 7.14 18.02 -6.03
CA GLN A 265 7.14 18.16 -7.49
C GLN A 265 8.52 17.79 -8.06
N ALA A 266 8.57 17.26 -9.29
CA ALA A 266 9.83 16.84 -9.94
C ALA A 266 10.86 17.99 -10.00
N LYS A 267 10.43 19.17 -10.45
CA LYS A 267 11.27 20.39 -10.50
C LYS A 267 11.77 20.81 -9.11
N ALA A 268 10.95 20.66 -8.08
CA ALA A 268 11.33 20.97 -6.71
C ALA A 268 12.38 19.97 -6.17
N ARG A 269 12.29 18.69 -6.56
CA ARG A 269 13.26 17.66 -6.18
C ARG A 269 14.65 17.93 -6.77
N GLU A 270 14.74 18.34 -8.03
CA GLU A 270 16.01 18.71 -8.68
C GLU A 270 16.71 19.90 -8.01
N ILE A 271 15.94 20.81 -7.40
CA ILE A 271 16.48 22.00 -6.74
C ILE A 271 17.18 21.61 -5.43
N LEU A 272 16.76 20.53 -4.75
CA LEU A 272 17.32 20.13 -3.46
C LEU A 272 18.82 19.87 -3.50
N GLU A 273 19.32 19.30 -4.59
CA GLU A 273 20.75 19.03 -4.78
C GLU A 273 21.56 20.31 -5.08
N LYS A 274 20.89 21.37 -5.53
CA LYS A 274 21.51 22.64 -5.93
C LYS A 274 21.52 23.67 -4.78
N MET A 275 20.94 23.35 -3.63
CA MET A 275 20.85 24.27 -2.49
C MET A 275 22.18 24.36 -1.73
N LYS A 276 22.49 25.56 -1.24
CA LYS A 276 23.71 25.82 -0.44
C LYS A 276 23.64 25.19 0.95
N ILE A 277 22.44 25.07 1.52
CA ILE A 277 22.18 24.34 2.75
C ILE A 277 21.79 22.89 2.40
N PRO A 278 22.38 21.86 3.04
CA PRO A 278 21.95 20.48 2.84
C PRO A 278 20.45 20.35 3.10
N THR A 279 19.68 19.99 2.07
CA THR A 279 18.22 19.90 2.15
C THR A 279 17.77 18.50 1.79
N ALA A 280 17.05 17.84 2.69
CA ALA A 280 16.52 16.50 2.47
C ALA A 280 14.99 16.53 2.48
N TYR A 281 14.38 15.83 1.52
CA TYR A 281 12.93 15.59 1.49
C TYR A 281 12.63 14.26 2.17
N ILE A 282 11.69 14.29 3.11
CA ILE A 282 11.18 13.12 3.81
C ILE A 282 9.70 12.98 3.45
N SER A 283 9.37 11.84 2.83
CA SER A 283 7.99 11.53 2.51
C SER A 283 7.24 11.14 3.77
N MET A 284 6.10 11.76 3.95
CA MET A 284 5.19 11.39 5.03
C MET A 284 4.25 10.30 4.53
N THR A 285 4.02 9.30 5.38
CA THR A 285 2.97 8.32 5.10
C THR A 285 1.60 8.95 5.34
N PRO A 286 0.57 8.65 4.50
CA PRO A 286 -0.80 9.11 4.72
C PRO A 286 -1.36 8.74 6.10
N ASP A 287 -0.76 7.74 6.75
CA ASP A 287 -1.05 7.30 8.11
C ASP A 287 -0.99 8.42 9.15
N VAL A 288 -0.14 9.43 8.95
CA VAL A 288 -0.08 10.59 9.84
C VAL A 288 -1.42 11.34 9.87
N VAL A 289 -2.00 11.55 8.70
CA VAL A 289 -3.31 12.20 8.53
C VAL A 289 -4.43 11.29 9.02
N MET A 290 -4.24 9.97 8.87
CA MET A 290 -5.17 8.95 9.35
C MET A 290 -4.96 8.57 10.81
N SER A 291 -4.19 9.33 11.60
CA SER A 291 -3.96 9.05 13.03
C SER A 291 -5.23 9.19 13.88
N ASP A 292 -6.26 9.87 13.35
CA ASP A 292 -7.63 9.88 13.89
C ASP A 292 -8.35 8.55 13.68
N LEU A 293 -8.08 7.88 12.55
CA LEU A 293 -8.71 6.64 12.12
C LEU A 293 -7.96 5.38 12.61
N LEU A 294 -6.64 5.49 12.84
CA LEU A 294 -5.75 4.36 13.08
C LEU A 294 -4.88 4.60 14.31
N LYS A 295 -4.79 3.60 15.19
CA LYS A 295 -3.91 3.65 16.36
C LYS A 295 -2.45 3.60 15.91
N THR A 296 -1.75 4.73 16.02
CA THR A 296 -0.30 4.80 15.79
C THR A 296 0.41 4.00 16.89
N THR A 297 1.31 3.10 16.48
CA THR A 297 2.10 2.27 17.40
C THR A 297 3.56 2.69 17.32
N LYS A 298 4.35 2.56 18.39
CA LYS A 298 5.76 3.02 18.45
C LYS A 298 6.71 2.46 17.36
N GLY A 299 6.27 1.48 16.56
CA GLY A 299 7.02 0.91 15.44
C GLY A 299 6.45 1.19 14.06
N SER A 300 5.44 2.07 13.91
CA SER A 300 5.00 2.49 12.58
C SER A 300 6.06 3.40 11.95
N GLU A 301 6.55 3.03 10.78
CA GLU A 301 7.44 3.87 9.94
C GLU A 301 6.63 5.02 9.34
N ILE A 302 6.33 6.00 10.18
CA ILE A 302 5.48 7.14 9.83
C ILE A 302 6.17 8.06 8.82
N PHE A 303 7.51 8.09 8.88
CA PHE A 303 8.38 8.88 8.04
C PHE A 303 9.30 7.92 7.30
N SER A 304 9.13 7.83 5.98
CA SER A 304 10.00 7.05 5.12
C SER A 304 10.46 7.97 4.00
N ILE A 305 11.77 8.00 3.74
CA ILE A 305 12.25 8.66 2.53
C ILE A 305 11.84 7.74 1.39
N THR A 306 10.91 8.21 0.55
CA THR A 306 10.54 7.50 -0.67
C THR A 306 11.79 7.32 -1.52
N GLY A 307 12.33 6.10 -1.50
CA GLY A 307 13.20 5.66 -2.57
C GLY A 307 12.37 5.65 -3.86
N LEU A 308 12.94 6.15 -4.95
CA LEU A 308 12.35 5.90 -6.26
C LEU A 308 12.23 4.37 -6.43
N PRO A 309 11.13 3.86 -7.00
CA PRO A 309 11.10 2.46 -7.40
C PRO A 309 12.23 2.24 -8.41
N ASP A 310 13.10 1.26 -8.15
CA ASP A 310 14.12 0.84 -9.10
C ASP A 310 13.41 0.13 -10.26
N VAL A 311 12.99 0.90 -11.27
CA VAL A 311 12.37 0.35 -12.47
C VAL A 311 13.48 -0.06 -13.43
N ARG A 312 13.65 -1.37 -13.60
CA ARG A 312 14.46 -1.92 -14.70
C ARG A 312 13.52 -2.38 -15.79
N GLN A 313 13.66 -1.77 -16.96
CA GLN A 313 12.94 -2.19 -18.15
C GLN A 313 13.69 -3.37 -18.76
N GLU A 314 13.02 -4.51 -18.91
CA GLU A 314 13.54 -5.66 -19.64
C GLU A 314 12.76 -5.80 -20.94
N ASP A 315 13.49 -5.89 -22.05
CA ASP A 315 12.91 -6.24 -23.34
C ASP A 315 12.63 -7.75 -23.36
N VAL A 316 11.38 -8.13 -23.63
CA VAL A 316 10.97 -9.54 -23.73
C VAL A 316 10.94 -9.92 -25.21
N GLU A 317 11.59 -11.02 -25.57
CA GLU A 317 11.50 -11.57 -26.92
C GLU A 317 10.06 -12.01 -27.21
N PRO A 318 9.48 -11.60 -28.35
CA PRO A 318 8.09 -11.91 -28.67
C PRO A 318 7.91 -13.42 -28.87
N ALA A 319 7.03 -14.02 -28.08
CA ALA A 319 6.50 -15.35 -28.39
C ALA A 319 5.71 -15.25 -29.71
N GLN A 320 5.91 -16.24 -30.58
CA GLN A 320 5.32 -16.29 -31.92
C GLN A 320 3.81 -15.98 -31.86
N HIS A 321 3.44 -14.87 -32.51
CA HIS A 321 2.08 -14.32 -32.66
C HIS A 321 1.51 -13.51 -31.47
N HIS A 322 2.02 -12.29 -31.25
CA HIS A 322 1.28 -11.00 -31.26
C HIS A 322 2.02 -9.92 -30.44
N ALA A 323 2.20 -8.74 -31.05
CA ALA A 323 2.60 -7.43 -30.48
C ALA A 323 3.89 -7.34 -29.62
N ILE A 324 4.52 -6.15 -29.66
CA ILE A 324 5.68 -5.80 -28.83
C ILE A 324 5.20 -5.68 -27.37
N GLU A 325 5.40 -6.72 -26.57
CA GLU A 325 5.13 -6.69 -25.13
C GLU A 325 6.34 -6.11 -24.38
N ARG A 326 6.19 -4.92 -23.80
CA ARG A 326 7.17 -4.37 -22.84
C ARG A 326 6.78 -4.82 -21.43
N ARG A 327 7.65 -5.55 -20.75
CA ARG A 327 7.44 -5.93 -19.35
C ARG A 327 8.13 -4.90 -18.45
N ALA A 328 7.34 -4.07 -17.78
CA ALA A 328 7.85 -3.25 -16.69
C ALA A 328 8.08 -4.14 -15.46
N VAL A 329 9.34 -4.40 -15.12
CA VAL A 329 9.68 -5.02 -13.84
C VAL A 329 9.82 -3.91 -12.82
N VAL A 330 8.76 -3.68 -12.07
CA VAL A 330 8.81 -2.82 -10.88
C VAL A 330 9.48 -3.63 -9.78
N ALA A 331 10.77 -3.41 -9.54
CA ALA A 331 11.41 -3.87 -8.32
C ALA A 331 10.93 -2.95 -7.20
N LEU A 332 9.84 -3.33 -6.53
CA LEU A 332 9.56 -2.81 -5.21
C LEU A 332 10.82 -3.11 -4.39
N ALA A 333 11.46 -2.06 -3.84
CA ALA A 333 12.69 -2.20 -3.07
C ALA A 333 12.57 -3.42 -2.15
N ARG A 334 13.59 -4.30 -2.18
CA ARG A 334 13.78 -5.39 -1.22
C ARG A 334 13.93 -4.78 0.18
N LEU A 335 12.84 -4.32 0.77
CA LEU A 335 12.67 -4.19 2.20
C LEU A 335 12.14 -5.54 2.67
N LEU A 336 13.03 -6.30 3.30
CA LEU A 336 12.78 -7.53 4.05
C LEU A 336 12.64 -8.83 3.24
N GLN A 337 13.79 -9.41 2.87
CA GLN A 337 13.97 -10.87 3.01
C GLN A 337 15.05 -11.10 4.08
N PRO A 338 14.71 -11.47 5.32
CA PRO A 338 15.64 -12.24 6.13
C PRO A 338 15.79 -13.61 5.48
N HIS A 339 17.04 -13.98 5.17
CA HIS A 339 17.39 -15.36 4.87
C HIS A 339 16.92 -16.26 6.03
N ILE A 340 15.98 -17.15 5.74
CA ILE A 340 15.78 -18.41 6.46
C ILE A 340 15.83 -19.52 5.44
#